data_AF-A0A7W9JD54-F1
#
_entry.id   AF-A0A7W9JD54-F1
#
_cell.length_a   1.000
_cell.length_b   1.000
_cell.length_c   1.000
_cell.angle_alpha   90.00
_cell.angle_beta   90.00
_cell.angle_gamma   90.00
#
_symmetry.space_group_name_H-M   'P 1'
#
loop_
_entity.id
_entity.type
_entity.pdbx_description
1 polymer ?
#
loop_
_entity_poly.entity_id
_entity_poly.type
_entity_poly.pdbx_seq_one_letter_code
_entity_poly.pdbx_strand_id
1 'polypeptide(L)'
;MDDRSQIWHLKRGDELVADLVVVGADYPWLQAHVEPTPAYDEVKHLFAELETNDEAWAAATAQIRATLTLESPDGTPVAEYLLHIDGESAWWRWTEVTP
;
A
#
# COMPACT_ATOMS: atom_id res chain seq x y z
N MET A 1 18.97 -18.95 3.91
CA MET A 1 18.51 -17.57 3.66
C MET A 1 17.07 -17.74 3.27
N ASP A 2 16.19 -17.72 4.27
CA ASP A 2 14.77 -17.96 4.04
C ASP A 2 14.21 -16.78 3.26
N ASP A 3 14.03 -17.01 1.97
CA ASP A 3 13.28 -16.22 0.99
C ASP A 3 11.79 -16.22 1.41
N ARG A 4 11.50 -15.75 2.63
CA ARG A 4 10.14 -15.49 3.07
C ARG A 4 9.72 -14.22 2.36
N SER A 5 9.34 -14.37 1.09
CA SER A 5 8.27 -13.63 0.42
C SER A 5 7.76 -12.48 1.29
N GLN A 6 8.38 -11.30 1.16
CA GLN A 6 7.97 -10.09 1.87
C GLN A 6 6.68 -9.58 1.24
N ILE A 7 5.62 -10.35 1.40
CA ILE A 7 4.29 -10.02 0.89
C ILE A 7 3.62 -9.17 1.95
N TRP A 8 3.26 -7.96 1.54
CA TRP A 8 2.44 -7.08 2.35
C TRP A 8 1.00 -7.20 1.89
N HIS A 9 0.07 -7.18 2.83
CA HIS A 9 -1.35 -7.34 2.50
C HIS A 9 -2.03 -5.99 2.59
N LEU A 10 -2.68 -5.58 1.51
CA LEU A 10 -3.56 -4.42 1.51
C LEU A 10 -4.97 -4.90 1.82
N LYS A 11 -5.55 -4.40 2.92
CA LYS A 11 -6.86 -4.86 3.41
C LYS A 11 -7.85 -3.71 3.53
N ARG A 12 -9.13 -3.99 3.33
CA ARG A 12 -10.25 -3.07 3.59
C ARG A 12 -11.09 -3.67 4.71
N GLY A 13 -10.82 -3.26 5.95
CA GLY A 13 -11.37 -3.95 7.12
C GLY A 13 -10.81 -5.38 7.21
N ASP A 14 -11.67 -6.39 7.05
CA ASP A 14 -11.27 -7.81 7.07
C ASP A 14 -11.00 -8.38 5.66
N GLU A 15 -11.36 -7.65 4.60
CA GLU A 15 -11.27 -8.12 3.22
C GLU A 15 -9.90 -7.84 2.60
N LEU A 16 -9.32 -8.84 1.91
CA LEU A 16 -8.06 -8.68 1.19
C LEU A 16 -8.28 -8.01 -0.17
N VAL A 17 -7.60 -6.88 -0.38
CA VAL A 17 -7.72 -6.04 -1.56
C VAL A 17 -6.62 -6.32 -2.57
N ALA A 18 -5.37 -6.44 -2.12
CA ALA A 18 -4.24 -6.75 -2.98
C ALA A 18 -3.08 -7.30 -2.15
N ASP A 19 -2.31 -8.19 -2.75
CA ASP A 19 -1.01 -8.61 -2.23
C ASP A 19 0.09 -7.77 -2.88
N LEU A 20 1.02 -7.27 -2.07
CA LEU A 20 2.16 -6.46 -2.51
C LEU A 20 3.43 -7.31 -2.35
N VAL A 21 3.85 -7.92 -3.44
CA VAL A 21 5.04 -8.79 -3.47
C VAL A 21 6.28 -7.94 -3.62
N VAL A 22 7.01 -7.69 -2.53
CA VAL A 22 8.24 -6.87 -2.57
C VAL A 22 9.26 -7.47 -3.54
N VAL A 23 9.61 -6.69 -4.56
CA VAL A 23 10.63 -7.03 -5.56
C VAL A 23 11.94 -6.28 -5.33
N GLY A 24 11.90 -5.21 -4.54
CA GLY A 24 13.06 -4.39 -4.24
C GLY A 24 12.79 -3.33 -3.17
N ALA A 25 13.85 -2.66 -2.74
CA ALA A 25 13.79 -1.54 -1.82
C ALA A 25 14.77 -0.46 -2.28
N ASP A 26 14.29 0.76 -2.47
CA ASP A 26 15.10 1.94 -2.79
C ASP A 26 14.87 2.97 -1.68
N TYR A 27 15.70 2.92 -0.63
CA TYR A 27 15.50 3.69 0.60
C TYR A 27 15.21 5.17 0.31
N PRO A 28 14.10 5.75 0.83
CA PRO A 28 13.22 5.24 1.89
C PRO A 28 11.98 4.43 1.42
N TRP A 29 11.93 4.00 0.16
CA TRP A 29 10.77 3.36 -0.46
C TRP A 29 10.97 1.86 -0.63
N LEU A 30 9.90 1.07 -0.42
CA LEU A 30 9.82 -0.29 -0.93
C LEU A 30 9.22 -0.27 -2.34
N GLN A 31 9.62 -1.25 -3.15
CA GLN A 31 9.06 -1.50 -4.47
C GLN A 31 8.46 -2.91 -4.48
N ALA A 32 7.21 -3.04 -4.91
CA ALA A 32 6.54 -4.33 -5.06
C ALA A 32 5.77 -4.44 -6.36
N HIS A 33 5.48 -5.68 -6.72
CA HIS A 33 4.44 -5.99 -7.67
C HIS A 33 3.09 -6.09 -6.95
N VAL A 34 2.06 -5.51 -7.54
CA VAL A 34 0.69 -5.58 -7.03
C VAL A 34 0.02 -6.79 -7.65
N GLU A 35 -0.44 -7.71 -6.82
CA GLU A 35 -1.35 -8.78 -7.20
C GLU A 35 -2.76 -8.40 -6.73
N PRO A 36 -3.55 -7.72 -7.59
CA PRO A 36 -4.87 -7.23 -7.21
C PRO A 36 -5.87 -8.37 -7.07
N THR A 37 -6.74 -8.29 -6.06
CA THR A 37 -7.93 -9.14 -5.97
C THR A 37 -9.13 -8.44 -6.63
N PRO A 38 -10.29 -9.09 -6.80
CA PRO A 38 -11.50 -8.43 -7.30
C PRO A 38 -11.93 -7.19 -6.49
N ALA A 39 -11.55 -7.11 -5.22
CA ALA A 39 -11.83 -5.95 -4.36
C ALA A 39 -10.97 -4.73 -4.71
N TYR A 40 -9.84 -4.92 -5.40
CA TYR A 40 -8.99 -3.83 -5.87
C TYR A 40 -9.72 -2.88 -6.84
N ASP A 41 -10.61 -3.42 -7.69
CA ASP A 41 -11.40 -2.63 -8.63
C ASP A 41 -12.26 -1.57 -7.93
N GLU A 42 -12.68 -1.82 -6.68
CA GLU A 42 -13.43 -0.85 -5.88
C GLU A 42 -12.56 0.30 -5.37
N VAL A 43 -11.25 0.11 -5.20
CA VAL A 43 -10.36 1.11 -4.58
C VAL A 43 -9.34 1.71 -5.53
N LYS A 44 -9.15 1.15 -6.74
CA LYS A 44 -8.22 1.67 -7.75
C LYS A 44 -8.41 3.16 -8.05
N HIS A 45 -9.65 3.64 -7.95
CA HIS A 45 -9.98 5.05 -8.19
C HIS A 45 -9.32 5.99 -7.16
N LEU A 46 -9.09 5.53 -5.93
CA LEU A 46 -8.42 6.31 -4.88
C LEU A 46 -6.96 6.60 -5.24
N PHE A 47 -6.30 5.67 -5.94
CA PHE A 47 -4.91 5.82 -6.35
C PHE A 47 -4.77 6.71 -7.59
N ALA A 48 -5.73 6.66 -8.52
CA ALA A 48 -5.75 7.54 -9.69
C ALA A 48 -5.86 9.04 -9.32
N GLU A 49 -6.51 9.37 -8.20
CA GLU A 49 -6.57 10.74 -7.71
C GLU A 49 -5.20 11.28 -7.25
N LEU A 50 -4.30 10.41 -6.78
CA LEU A 50 -2.94 10.80 -6.36
C LEU A 50 -2.08 11.27 -7.54
N GLU A 51 -2.35 10.79 -8.75
CA GLU A 51 -1.57 11.13 -9.95
C GLU A 51 -1.94 12.50 -10.52
N THR A 52 -3.13 13.02 -10.20
CA THR A 52 -3.71 14.14 -10.94
C THR A 52 -3.48 15.50 -10.27
N ASN A 53 -3.28 15.56 -8.95
CA ASN A 53 -3.23 16.83 -8.23
C ASN A 53 -2.42 16.80 -6.91
N ASP A 54 -1.28 17.50 -6.88
CA ASP A 54 -0.44 17.69 -5.68
C ASP A 54 -1.18 18.32 -4.49
N GLU A 55 -2.12 19.26 -4.71
CA GLU A 55 -2.90 19.85 -3.61
C GLU A 55 -3.91 18.86 -3.01
N ALA A 56 -4.39 17.90 -3.80
CA ALA A 56 -5.30 16.86 -3.33
C ALA A 56 -4.57 15.65 -2.72
N TRP A 57 -3.25 15.56 -2.93
CA TRP A 57 -2.44 14.43 -2.53
C TRP A 57 -2.54 14.08 -1.04
N ALA A 58 -2.56 15.11 -0.17
CA ALA A 58 -2.73 14.92 1.27
C ALA A 58 -4.12 14.35 1.62
N ALA A 59 -5.17 14.82 0.96
CA ALA A 59 -6.54 14.35 1.18
C ALA A 59 -6.73 12.93 0.66
N ALA A 60 -6.24 12.63 -0.55
CA ALA A 60 -6.28 11.29 -1.14
C ALA A 60 -5.49 10.28 -0.29
N THR A 61 -4.30 10.65 0.19
CA THR A 61 -3.51 9.79 1.09
C THR A 61 -4.26 9.54 2.41
N ALA A 62 -4.91 10.56 2.98
CA ALA A 62 -5.73 10.40 4.18
C ALA A 62 -6.94 9.48 3.94
N GLN A 63 -7.59 9.61 2.78
CA GLN A 63 -8.73 8.78 2.39
C GLN A 63 -8.35 7.32 2.16
N ILE A 64 -7.19 7.09 1.53
CA ILE A 64 -6.59 5.76 1.39
C ILE A 64 -6.37 5.15 2.78
N ARG A 65 -5.70 5.86 3.69
CA ARG A 65 -5.47 5.36 5.07
C ARG A 65 -6.75 5.14 5.87
N ALA A 66 -7.79 5.93 5.61
CA ALA A 66 -9.09 5.76 6.26
C ALA A 66 -9.87 4.54 5.74
N THR A 67 -9.60 4.12 4.51
CA THR A 67 -10.32 3.04 3.84
C THR A 67 -9.54 1.72 3.88
N LEU A 68 -8.22 1.81 3.78
CA LEU A 68 -7.29 0.70 3.59
C LEU A 68 -6.30 0.61 4.74
N THR A 69 -6.04 -0.61 5.17
CA THR A 69 -5.02 -0.96 6.15
C THR A 69 -3.91 -1.70 5.44
N LEU A 70 -2.68 -1.22 5.60
CA LEU A 70 -1.50 -1.89 5.10
C LEU A 70 -0.95 -2.80 6.21
N GLU A 71 -0.87 -4.10 5.96
CA GLU A 71 -0.38 -5.09 6.92
C GLU A 71 1.01 -5.57 6.50
N SER A 72 1.96 -5.52 7.45
CA SER A 72 3.32 -6.00 7.23
C SER A 72 3.36 -7.53 7.08
N PRO A 73 4.45 -8.11 6.54
CA PRO A 73 4.60 -9.57 6.42
C PRO A 73 4.57 -10.28 7.79
N ASP A 74 4.83 -9.55 8.88
CA ASP A 74 4.74 -10.03 10.25
C ASP A 74 3.30 -9.96 10.82
N GLY A 75 2.32 -9.54 10.01
CA GLY A 75 0.91 -9.42 10.39
C GLY A 75 0.60 -8.14 11.18
N THR A 76 1.47 -7.13 11.15
CA THR A 76 1.27 -5.89 11.92
C THR A 76 0.66 -4.81 11.04
N PRO A 77 -0.49 -4.23 11.41
CA PRO A 77 -1.09 -3.13 10.67
C PRO A 77 -0.28 -1.85 10.85
N VAL A 78 0.00 -1.17 9.75
CA VAL A 78 0.73 0.10 9.70
C VAL A 78 -0.27 1.24 9.63
N ALA A 79 -0.28 2.10 10.65
CA ALA A 79 -1.20 3.23 10.74
C ALA A 79 -0.79 4.41 9.84
N GLU A 80 0.51 4.67 9.73
CA GLU A 80 1.05 5.79 8.96
C GLU A 80 1.93 5.31 7.80
N TYR A 81 1.32 5.20 6.63
CA TYR A 81 2.00 4.81 5.40
C TYR A 81 1.60 5.67 4.21
N LEU A 82 2.52 5.86 3.28
CA LEU A 82 2.28 6.51 2.01
C LEU A 82 2.42 5.42 0.95
N LEU A 83 1.30 5.08 0.30
CA LEU A 83 1.23 4.07 -0.74
C LEU A 83 0.90 4.74 -2.06
N HIS A 84 1.68 4.41 -3.08
CA HIS A 84 1.46 4.79 -4.46
C HIS A 84 1.43 3.54 -5.32
N ILE A 85 0.46 3.45 -6.22
CA ILE A 85 0.32 2.32 -7.14
C ILE A 85 0.15 2.89 -8.55
N ASP A 86 1.00 2.43 -9.46
CA ASP A 86 0.92 2.70 -10.90
C ASP A 86 0.81 1.36 -11.63
N GLY A 87 -0.35 1.09 -12.22
CA GLY A 87 -0.65 -0.19 -12.85
C GLY A 87 -0.45 -1.37 -11.91
N GLU A 88 0.59 -2.18 -12.18
CA GLU A 88 0.95 -3.38 -11.43
C GLU A 88 2.17 -3.17 -10.52
N SER A 89 2.66 -1.93 -10.41
CA SER A 89 3.80 -1.58 -9.57
C SER A 89 3.35 -0.74 -8.38
N ALA A 90 3.80 -1.10 -7.19
CA ALA A 90 3.56 -0.36 -5.96
C ALA A 90 4.86 0.14 -5.35
N TRP A 91 4.79 1.36 -4.83
CA TRP A 91 5.82 1.93 -3.98
C TRP A 91 5.20 2.49 -2.72
N TRP A 92 5.77 2.13 -1.58
CA TRP A 92 5.33 2.72 -0.34
C TRP A 92 6.49 2.94 0.61
N ARG A 93 6.21 3.82 1.56
CA ARG A 93 7.02 4.00 2.75
C ARG A 93 6.10 4.10 3.94
N TRP A 94 6.58 3.68 5.09
CA TRP A 94 5.89 3.89 6.35
C TRP A 94 6.80 4.58 7.33
N THR A 95 6.19 5.31 8.24
CA THR A 95 6.89 5.82 9.41
C THR A 95 6.61 4.84 10.54
N GLU A 96 7.67 4.27 11.11
CA GLU A 96 7.56 3.60 12.40
C GLU A 96 7.26 4.67 13.44
N VAL A 97 5.98 4.88 13.73
CA VAL A 97 5.58 5.61 14.95
C VAL A 97 5.83 4.66 16.11
N THR A 98 7.05 4.71 16.64
CA THR A 98 7.37 4.10 17.92
C THR A 98 6.46 4.74 18.98
N PRO A 99 5.64 3.96 19.73
CA PRO A 99 4.82 4.49 20.80
C PRO A 99 5.66 5.07 21.95
#